data_AF-A0A3D9Z3F7-F1
#
_entry.id   AF-A0A3D9Z3F7-F1
#
_cell.length_a   1.000
_cell.length_b   1.000
_cell.length_c   1.000
_cell.angle_alpha   90.00
_cell.angle_beta   90.00
_cell.angle_gamma   90.00
#
_symmetry.space_group_name_H-M   'P 1'
#
loop_
_entity.id
_entity.type
_entity.pdbx_description
1 polymer ?
#
loop_
_entity_poly.entity_id
_entity_poly.type
_entity_poly.pdbx_seq_one_letter_code
_entity_poly.pdbx_strand_id
1 'polypeptide(L)' 'MQAKRPAFDEEAAAAAAIDEALAEHNGDARAAIRSLLEAVSYLEKARDRALDLVSVGYARGRVD' A
#
# COMPACT_ATOMS: atom_id res chain seq x y z
N MET A 1 -27.80 14.50 4.96
CA MET A 1 -27.73 13.04 5.23
C MET A 1 -26.52 12.50 4.52
N GLN A 2 -25.47 12.14 5.26
CA GLN A 2 -24.26 11.57 4.69
C GLN A 2 -24.57 10.11 4.32
N ALA A 3 -24.50 9.76 3.04
CA ALA A 3 -24.69 8.38 2.61
C ALA A 3 -23.56 7.54 3.24
N LYS A 4 -23.91 6.73 4.24
CA LYS A 4 -23.03 5.72 4.84
C LYS A 4 -22.67 4.74 3.72
N ARG A 5 -21.43 4.80 3.22
CA ARG A 5 -20.88 3.84 2.27
C ARG A 5 -21.22 2.43 2.81
N PRO A 6 -21.83 1.53 2.01
CA PRO A 6 -22.28 0.26 2.55
C PRO A 6 -21.07 -0.50 3.07
N ALA A 7 -21.01 -0.69 4.39
CA ALA A 7 -19.93 -1.39 5.08
C ALA A 7 -19.89 -2.90 4.77
N PHE A 8 -20.75 -3.37 3.85
CA PHE A 8 -21.01 -4.78 3.59
C PHE A 8 -20.02 -5.47 2.65
N ASP A 9 -19.12 -4.73 1.99
CA ASP A 9 -18.20 -5.33 1.00
C ASP A 9 -16.72 -5.21 1.37
N GLU A 10 -16.32 -4.40 2.36
CA GLU A 10 -14.91 -4.19 2.70
C GLU A 10 -14.32 -5.40 3.46
N GLU A 11 -15.08 -5.99 4.39
CA GLU A 11 -14.65 -7.15 5.16
C GLU A 11 -14.59 -8.42 4.30
N ALA A 12 -15.57 -8.62 3.41
CA ALA A 12 -15.57 -9.72 2.45
C ALA A 12 -14.44 -9.60 1.43
N ALA A 13 -14.17 -8.39 0.93
CA ALA A 13 -13.04 -8.13 0.04
C ALA A 13 -11.69 -8.37 0.75
N ALA A 14 -11.57 -7.94 2.02
CA ALA A 14 -10.38 -8.18 2.81
C ALA A 14 -10.15 -9.69 3.05
N ALA A 15 -11.20 -10.44 3.38
CA ALA A 15 -11.10 -11.89 3.54
C ALA A 15 -10.64 -12.58 2.24
N ALA A 16 -11.21 -12.21 1.10
CA ALA A 16 -10.81 -12.75 -0.20
C ALA A 16 -9.33 -12.45 -0.53
N ALA A 17 -8.87 -11.23 -0.25
CA ALA A 17 -7.47 -10.84 -0.45
C ALA A 17 -6.51 -11.59 0.49
N ILE A 18 -6.93 -11.88 1.73
CA ILE A 18 -6.16 -12.70 2.66
C ILE A 18 -6.05 -14.14 2.15
N ASP A 19 -7.15 -14.73 1.68
CA ASP A 19 -7.16 -16.10 1.15
C ASP A 19 -6.27 -16.23 -0.10
N GLU A 20 -6.31 -15.25 -0.99
CA GLU A 20 -5.43 -15.19 -2.17
C GLU A 20 -3.96 -15.11 -1.77
N ALA A 21 -3.61 -14.21 -0.85
CA ALA A 21 -2.23 -14.09 -0.35
C ALA A 21 -1.76 -15.38 0.34
N LEU A 22 -2.62 -16.05 1.10
CA LEU A 22 -2.28 -17.34 1.70
C LEU A 22 -2.06 -18.41 0.64
N ALA A 23 -2.90 -18.47 -0.40
CA ALA A 23 -2.77 -19.43 -1.49
C ALA A 23 -1.43 -19.28 -2.24
N GLU A 24 -1.01 -18.05 -2.55
CA GLU A 24 0.30 -17.76 -3.17
C GLU A 24 1.49 -18.25 -2.33
N HIS A 25 1.32 -18.27 -1.01
CA HIS A 25 2.34 -18.69 -0.05
C HIS A 25 2.13 -20.11 0.50
N ASN A 26 1.38 -20.96 -0.22
CA ASN A 26 1.09 -22.36 0.17
C ASN A 26 0.47 -22.50 1.57
N GLY A 27 -0.32 -21.52 1.99
CA GLY A 27 -0.93 -21.45 3.31
C GLY A 27 -0.02 -20.95 4.44
N ASP A 28 1.24 -20.59 4.17
CA ASP A 28 2.12 -20.02 5.19
C ASP A 28 1.78 -18.54 5.44
N ALA A 29 0.93 -18.31 6.44
CA ALA A 29 0.55 -16.97 6.88
C ALA A 29 1.75 -16.09 7.29
N ARG A 30 2.81 -16.68 7.86
CA ARG A 30 3.99 -15.89 8.25
C ARG A 30 4.79 -15.47 7.03
N ALA A 31 4.89 -16.32 6.00
CA ALA A 31 5.51 -15.96 4.74
C ALA A 31 4.73 -14.86 4.02
N ALA A 32 3.40 -14.96 3.97
CA ALA A 32 2.54 -13.94 3.37
C ALA A 32 2.68 -12.58 4.06
N ILE A 33 2.65 -12.55 5.39
CA ILE A 33 2.82 -11.30 6.16
C ILE A 33 4.22 -10.70 5.92
N ARG A 34 5.29 -11.52 5.90
CA ARG A 34 6.64 -11.01 5.60
C ARG A 34 6.72 -10.39 4.22
N SER A 35 6.19 -11.07 3.20
CA SER A 35 6.14 -10.58 1.82
C SER A 35 5.41 -9.23 1.72
N LEU A 36 4.26 -9.10 2.38
CA LEU A 36 3.51 -7.85 2.44
C LEU A 36 4.31 -6.71 3.10
N LEU A 37 4.96 -6.97 4.23
CA LEU A 37 5.77 -5.96 4.92
C LEU A 37 6.96 -5.49 4.07
N GLU A 38 7.59 -6.40 3.33
CA GLU A 38 8.66 -6.06 2.37
C GLU A 38 8.14 -5.17 1.24
N ALA A 39 6.98 -5.51 0.67
CA ALA A 39 6.33 -4.70 -0.37
C ALA A 39 5.96 -3.30 0.14
N VAL A 40 5.41 -3.19 1.35
CA VAL A 40 5.12 -1.90 2.00
C VAL A 40 6.41 -1.09 2.17
N SER A 41 7.48 -1.68 2.72
CA SER A 41 8.75 -0.99 2.90
C SER A 41 9.33 -0.47 1.57
N TYR A 42 9.20 -1.25 0.49
CA TYR A 42 9.60 -0.81 -0.85
C TYR A 42 8.79 0.40 -1.31
N LEU A 43 7.47 0.34 -1.17
CA LEU A 43 6.57 1.41 -1.59
C LEU A 43 6.78 2.70 -0.79
N GLU A 44 7.04 2.60 0.52
CA GLU A 44 7.40 3.76 1.35
C GLU A 44 8.70 4.42 0.85
N LYS A 45 9.73 3.63 0.57
CA LYS A 45 10.99 4.14 -0.02
C LYS A 45 10.78 4.73 -1.42
N ALA A 46 9.87 4.18 -2.21
CA ALA A 46 9.53 4.72 -3.52
C ALA A 46 8.79 6.06 -3.40
N ARG A 47 7.84 6.17 -2.47
CA ARG A 47 7.14 7.41 -2.12
C ARG A 47 8.14 8.48 -1.68
N ASP A 48 9.04 8.16 -0.76
CA ASP A 48 10.00 9.13 -0.23
C ASP A 48 10.93 9.65 -1.34
N ARG A 49 11.43 8.77 -2.21
CA ARG A 49 12.19 9.18 -3.40
C ARG A 49 11.39 10.08 -4.34
N ALA A 50 10.12 9.79 -4.56
CA ALA A 50 9.26 10.62 -5.39
C ALA A 50 9.07 12.03 -4.78
N LEU A 51 8.88 12.10 -3.46
CA LEU A 51 8.76 13.37 -2.73
C LEU A 51 10.07 14.17 -2.77
N ASP A 52 11.22 13.52 -2.64
CA ASP A 52 12.53 14.18 -2.78
C ASP A 52 12.70 14.81 -4.16
N LEU A 53 12.29 14.11 -5.23
CA LEU A 53 12.34 14.64 -6.59
C LEU A 53 11.40 15.84 -6.79
N VAL A 54 10.20 15.81 -6.20
CA VAL A 54 9.29 16.97 -6.23
C VAL A 54 9.88 18.14 -5.45
N SER A 55 10.49 17.90 -4.28
CA SER A 55 11.16 18.93 -3.48
C SER A 55 12.32 19.57 -4.25
N VAL A 56 13.16 18.78 -4.92
CA VAL A 56 14.24 19.27 -5.79
C VAL A 56 13.68 20.05 -6.99
N GLY A 57 12.60 19.58 -7.61
CA GLY A 57 11.92 20.29 -8.70
C GLY A 57 11.34 21.63 -8.25
N TYR A 58 10.73 21.67 -7.06
CA TYR A 58 10.21 22.89 -6.44
C TYR A 58 11.34 23.87 -6.09
N ALA A 59 12.45 23.38 -5.52
CA ALA A 59 13.64 24.19 -5.22
C ALA A 59 14.30 24.76 -6.48
N ARG A 60 14.30 24.02 -7.60
CA ARG A 60 14.79 24.51 -8.91
C ARG A 60 13.82 25.49 -9.60
N GLY A 61 12.54 25.48 -9.24
CA GLY A 61 11.53 26.42 -9.73
C GLY A 61 11.48 27.75 -8.98
N ARG A 62 12.05 27.80 -7.76
CA ARG A 62 12.42 29.05 -7.08
C ARG A 62 13.83 29.46 -7.52
N VAL A 63 13.92 30.04 -8.70
CA VAL A 63 14.95 31.03 -8.99
C VAL A 63 14.25 32.37 -8.77
N ASP A 64 14.81 33.22 -7.91
CA ASP A 64 14.25 34.51 -7.48
C ASP A 64 13.56 35.32 -8.59
#